data_AF-A0A090WVB2-F1
#
_entry.id   AF-A0A090WVB2-F1
#
_cell.length_a   1.000
_cell.length_b   1.000
_cell.length_c   1.000
_cell.angle_alpha   90.00
_cell.angle_beta   90.00
_cell.angle_gamma   90.00
#
_symmetry.space_group_name_H-M   'P 1'
#
loop_
_entity.id
_entity.type
_entity.pdbx_description
1 polymer ?
#
loop_
_entity_poly.entity_id
_entity_poly.type
_entity_poly.pdbx_seq_one_letter_code
_entity_poly.pdbx_strand_id
1 'polypeptide(L)'
;MVNLYFTKPNKDAAVFNTKKESLKSLYKDSDNNPGGFFEKRITEVMSQNHLRAIPETVEQIERELDLDEVYSFYKERFSSANGFLFVVVGNVDLEVLKPLVNQYLGSLPSNLNEKSTWKDTGLRYAKGGGIKETVIKGLDNKSQVDMRFTGTFNFSLEEKEKISLLAKVLKIKLTEELREKMAGVYGVKVSGFASDIPYKWFRLNIRFSCDPENIEKLKAKVFEEIEKIKKHGPSQEDVNKIKEAELANAKEFLEVNSFWLYKLKTAYEYDLNPESILDFESKINKLNSKMFKDAANNYFDMRDYAEFILLPEESSKKE
;
A
#
# COMPACT_ATOMS: atom_id res chain seq x y z
N MET A 1 14.59 25.73 0.48
CA MET A 1 13.67 25.08 1.44
C MET A 1 14.32 23.87 2.09
N VAL A 2 14.83 22.88 1.32
CA VAL A 2 15.53 21.69 1.85
C VAL A 2 16.59 22.03 2.89
N ASN A 3 17.50 22.98 2.62
CA ASN A 3 18.52 23.40 3.58
C ASN A 3 17.96 23.76 4.96
N LEU A 4 16.89 24.57 4.99
CA LEU A 4 16.28 25.03 6.24
C LEU A 4 15.60 23.91 7.03
N TYR A 5 15.12 22.86 6.37
CA TYR A 5 14.60 21.69 7.08
C TYR A 5 15.70 21.00 7.91
N PHE A 6 16.96 21.02 7.47
CA PHE A 6 18.08 20.48 8.25
C PHE A 6 18.61 21.48 9.27
N THR A 7 18.78 22.74 8.86
CA THR A 7 19.57 23.72 9.62
C THR A 7 18.73 24.59 10.56
N LYS A 8 17.44 24.77 10.26
CA LYS A 8 16.55 25.68 11.01
C LYS A 8 15.10 25.21 11.02
N PRO A 9 14.80 24.00 11.54
CA PRO A 9 13.41 23.58 11.74
C PRO A 9 12.69 24.49 12.72
N ASN A 10 11.40 24.75 12.48
CA ASN A 10 10.59 25.61 13.33
C ASN A 10 9.93 24.80 14.46
N LYS A 11 10.05 25.25 15.71
CA LYS A 11 9.41 24.66 16.90
C LYS A 11 8.22 25.51 17.34
N ASP A 12 7.19 25.54 16.51
CA ASP A 12 6.01 26.37 16.73
C ASP A 12 4.97 25.65 17.60
N ALA A 13 4.78 26.12 18.83
CA ALA A 13 3.86 25.53 19.78
C ALA A 13 2.38 25.67 19.36
N ALA A 14 2.01 26.77 18.71
CA ALA A 14 0.63 26.97 18.24
C ALA A 14 0.29 25.97 17.14
N VAL A 15 1.17 25.82 16.15
CA VAL A 15 1.01 24.83 15.07
C VAL A 15 1.00 23.40 15.62
N PHE A 16 1.88 23.09 16.58
CA PHE A 16 1.89 21.79 17.23
C PHE A 16 0.56 21.49 17.93
N ASN A 17 0.06 22.43 18.74
CA ASN A 17 -1.22 22.25 19.45
C ASN A 17 -2.38 22.10 18.47
N THR A 18 -2.45 22.91 17.41
CA THR A 18 -3.48 22.75 16.36
C THR A 18 -3.42 21.37 15.70
N LYS A 19 -2.22 20.85 15.40
CA LYS A 19 -2.06 19.50 14.85
C LYS A 19 -2.43 18.41 15.85
N LYS A 20 -2.08 18.57 17.13
CA LYS A 20 -2.44 17.66 18.21
C LYS A 20 -3.97 17.58 18.38
N GLU A 21 -4.66 18.71 18.40
CA GLU A 21 -6.13 18.75 18.43
C GLU A 21 -6.76 18.12 17.19
N SER A 22 -6.19 18.37 16.01
CA SER A 22 -6.67 17.74 14.75
C SER A 22 -6.50 16.23 14.77
N LEU A 23 -5.38 15.73 15.29
CA LEU A 23 -5.12 14.29 15.44
C LEU A 23 -6.07 13.64 16.45
N LYS A 24 -6.29 14.27 17.61
CA LYS A 24 -7.30 13.81 18.58
C LYS A 24 -8.70 13.79 17.97
N SER A 25 -9.08 14.82 17.23
CA SER A 25 -10.40 14.90 16.59
C SER A 25 -10.59 13.80 15.54
N LEU A 26 -9.54 13.43 14.81
CA LEU A 26 -9.57 12.33 13.85
C LEU A 26 -9.89 10.97 14.50
N TYR A 27 -9.39 10.74 15.71
CA TYR A 27 -9.56 9.46 16.42
C TYR A 27 -10.69 9.44 17.45
N LYS A 28 -11.17 10.60 17.92
CA LYS A 28 -12.21 10.69 18.95
C LYS A 28 -13.49 9.92 18.59
N ASP A 29 -13.84 9.90 17.31
CA ASP A 29 -15.06 9.24 16.80
C ASP A 29 -14.75 8.15 15.76
N SER A 30 -13.49 7.71 15.64
CA SER A 30 -13.13 6.69 14.64
C SER A 30 -13.89 5.38 14.85
N ASP A 31 -14.17 5.06 16.12
CA ASP A 31 -14.92 3.86 16.52
C ASP A 31 -16.44 4.02 16.34
N ASN A 32 -16.95 5.23 16.13
CA ASN A 32 -18.37 5.48 15.84
C ASN A 32 -18.68 5.31 14.34
N ASN A 33 -17.70 5.52 13.47
CA ASN A 33 -17.84 5.24 12.04
C ASN A 33 -17.71 3.73 11.77
N PRO A 34 -18.72 3.07 11.16
CA PRO A 34 -18.67 1.62 10.89
C PRO A 34 -17.47 1.19 10.06
N GLY A 35 -17.13 1.97 9.02
CA GLY A 35 -15.99 1.70 8.16
C GLY A 35 -14.65 1.90 8.89
N GLY A 36 -14.54 2.96 9.69
CA GLY A 36 -13.36 3.22 10.54
C GLY A 36 -13.12 2.09 11.54
N PHE A 37 -14.16 1.68 12.26
CA PHE A 37 -14.10 0.55 13.19
C PHE A 37 -13.75 -0.76 12.48
N PHE A 38 -14.31 -1.00 11.29
CA PHE A 38 -13.98 -2.19 10.50
C PHE A 38 -12.51 -2.22 10.09
N GLU A 39 -11.93 -1.13 9.59
CA GLU A 39 -10.49 -1.07 9.27
C GLU A 39 -9.60 -1.27 10.51
N LYS A 40 -10.01 -0.72 11.65
CA LYS A 40 -9.33 -0.90 12.93
C LYS A 40 -9.30 -2.38 13.32
N ARG A 41 -10.45 -3.06 13.31
CA ARG A 41 -10.55 -4.51 13.60
C ARG A 41 -9.69 -5.36 12.67
N ILE A 42 -9.75 -5.09 11.36
CA ILE A 42 -8.89 -5.79 10.40
C ILE A 42 -7.42 -5.59 10.74
N THR A 43 -7.01 -4.36 11.08
CA THR A 43 -5.62 -4.03 11.41
C THR A 43 -5.19 -4.69 12.71
N GLU A 44 -6.02 -4.67 13.75
CA GLU A 44 -5.78 -5.34 15.03
C GLU A 44 -5.54 -6.84 14.84
N VAL A 45 -6.42 -7.54 14.13
CA VAL A 45 -6.27 -8.97 13.89
C VAL A 45 -5.09 -9.27 12.97
N MET A 46 -4.99 -8.59 11.84
CA MET A 46 -3.92 -8.86 10.87
C MET A 46 -2.54 -8.50 11.39
N SER A 47 -2.41 -7.50 12.27
CA SER A 47 -1.13 -7.13 12.88
C SER A 47 -0.84 -7.83 14.20
N GLN A 48 -1.75 -8.67 14.70
CA GLN A 48 -1.67 -9.30 16.03
C GLN A 48 -1.55 -8.25 17.15
N ASN A 49 -2.33 -7.18 17.04
CA ASN A 49 -2.32 -6.02 17.92
C ASN A 49 -0.93 -5.39 18.11
N HIS A 50 -0.13 -5.37 17.05
CA HIS A 50 1.20 -4.78 17.13
C HIS A 50 1.11 -3.26 17.28
N LEU A 51 1.79 -2.71 18.29
CA LEU A 51 1.76 -1.29 18.66
C LEU A 51 1.95 -0.33 17.47
N ARG A 52 2.89 -0.63 16.57
CA ARG A 52 3.17 0.20 15.38
C ARG A 52 2.13 0.12 14.25
N ALA A 53 1.08 -0.69 14.40
CA ALA A 53 0.04 -0.89 13.39
C ALA A 53 -1.32 -0.37 13.85
N ILE A 54 -1.63 -0.45 15.15
CA ILE A 54 -2.91 0.02 15.68
C ILE A 54 -2.86 1.55 15.81
N PRO A 55 -3.98 2.27 15.53
CA PRO A 55 -4.09 3.69 15.83
C PRO A 55 -3.92 4.00 17.33
N GLU A 56 -3.26 5.12 17.63
CA GLU A 56 -3.14 5.63 19.01
C GLU A 56 -4.50 6.14 19.54
N THR A 57 -4.74 6.02 20.85
CA THR A 57 -5.93 6.62 21.47
C THR A 57 -5.79 8.11 21.70
N VAL A 58 -6.92 8.80 21.90
CA VAL A 58 -6.95 10.23 22.25
C VAL A 58 -6.17 10.49 23.54
N GLU A 59 -6.27 9.60 24.52
CA GLU A 59 -5.56 9.71 25.80
C GLU A 59 -4.05 9.54 25.62
N GLN A 60 -3.61 8.59 24.78
CA GLN A 60 -2.20 8.43 24.45
C GLN A 60 -1.65 9.68 23.76
N ILE A 61 -2.36 10.19 22.75
CA ILE A 61 -1.98 11.44 22.06
C ILE A 61 -1.89 12.59 23.06
N GLU A 62 -2.86 12.72 23.96
CA GLU A 62 -2.88 13.80 24.95
C GLU A 62 -1.68 13.72 25.89
N ARG A 63 -1.38 12.53 26.41
CA ARG A 63 -0.38 12.34 27.47
C ARG A 63 1.04 12.18 26.96
N GLU A 64 1.23 11.59 25.78
CA GLU A 64 2.55 11.14 25.29
C GLU A 64 3.07 12.00 24.14
N LEU A 65 2.21 12.69 23.38
CA LEU A 65 2.67 13.56 22.30
C LEU A 65 3.18 14.90 22.86
N ASP A 66 4.50 15.02 22.94
CA ASP A 66 5.22 16.20 23.45
C ASP A 66 6.00 16.95 22.36
N LEU A 67 5.99 18.28 22.42
CA LEU A 67 6.63 19.14 21.42
C LEU A 67 8.16 19.05 21.47
N ASP A 68 8.73 18.93 22.66
CA ASP A 68 10.18 18.93 22.86
C ASP A 68 10.77 17.61 22.40
N GLU A 69 10.10 16.50 22.68
CA GLU A 69 10.46 15.17 22.19
C GLU A 69 10.36 15.08 20.66
N VAL A 70 9.24 15.51 20.08
CA VAL A 70 9.06 15.50 18.61
C VAL A 70 10.11 16.36 17.92
N TYR A 71 10.39 17.55 18.45
CA TYR A 71 11.38 18.45 17.88
C TYR A 71 12.81 17.89 18.03
N SER A 72 13.12 17.28 19.17
CA SER A 72 14.42 16.64 19.40
C SER A 72 14.63 15.45 18.48
N PHE A 73 13.62 14.59 18.32
CA PHE A 73 13.64 13.47 17.38
C PHE A 73 13.85 13.96 15.94
N TYR A 74 13.13 15.00 15.51
CA TYR A 74 13.30 15.58 14.19
C TYR A 74 14.74 16.08 13.98
N LYS A 75 15.27 16.84 14.94
CA LYS A 75 16.66 17.34 14.88
C LYS A 75 17.68 16.22 14.81
N GLU A 76 17.49 15.13 15.56
CA GLU A 76 18.37 13.96 15.52
C GLU A 76 18.32 13.23 14.16
N ARG A 77 17.18 13.29 13.46
CA ARG A 77 17.04 12.67 12.13
C ARG A 77 17.61 13.51 10.99
N PHE A 78 17.68 14.83 11.18
CA PHE A 78 18.18 15.76 10.18
C PHE A 78 19.50 16.46 10.61
N SER A 79 20.17 15.98 11.67
CA SER A 79 21.46 16.51 12.14
C SER A 79 22.62 16.22 11.19
N SER A 80 22.48 15.18 10.38
CA SER A 80 23.48 14.74 9.41
C SER A 80 22.80 14.36 8.09
N ALA A 81 23.27 14.94 7.00
CA ALA A 81 22.88 14.58 5.64
C ALA A 81 23.68 13.37 5.10
N ASN A 82 24.54 12.76 5.93
CA ASN A 82 25.27 11.55 5.52
C ASN A 82 24.28 10.43 5.17
N GLY A 83 24.43 9.84 3.98
CA GLY A 83 23.55 8.80 3.46
C GLY A 83 22.24 9.31 2.83
N PHE A 84 21.99 10.62 2.75
CA PHE A 84 20.85 11.15 2.01
C PHE A 84 21.10 11.11 0.50
N LEU A 85 20.08 10.68 -0.26
CA LEU A 85 20.03 10.78 -1.71
C LEU A 85 19.12 11.95 -2.11
N PHE A 86 19.66 12.92 -2.84
CA PHE A 86 18.89 14.01 -3.43
C PHE A 86 18.71 13.76 -4.92
N VAL A 87 17.47 13.51 -5.34
CA VAL A 87 17.11 13.32 -6.75
C VAL A 87 16.38 14.57 -7.25
N VAL A 88 16.92 15.21 -8.30
CA VAL A 88 16.32 16.38 -8.93
C VAL A 88 15.84 15.98 -10.32
N VAL A 89 14.55 16.20 -10.60
CA VAL A 89 13.93 15.93 -11.90
C VAL A 89 13.17 17.17 -12.34
N GLY A 90 13.40 17.59 -13.57
CA GLY A 90 12.67 18.64 -14.24
C GLY A 90 13.47 19.19 -15.42
N ASN A 91 12.91 20.18 -16.09
CA ASN A 91 13.65 20.98 -17.05
C ASN A 91 14.57 21.94 -16.29
N VAL A 92 15.83 21.56 -16.10
CA VAL A 92 16.79 22.31 -15.29
C VAL A 92 18.09 22.48 -16.06
N ASP A 93 18.58 23.72 -16.13
CA ASP A 93 19.92 24.04 -16.62
C ASP A 93 20.97 23.60 -15.60
N LEU A 94 21.88 22.73 -16.02
CA LEU A 94 22.95 22.21 -15.17
C LEU A 94 23.94 23.28 -14.71
N GLU A 95 24.18 24.31 -15.53
CA GLU A 95 25.11 25.39 -15.18
C GLU A 95 24.52 26.30 -14.10
N VAL A 96 23.18 26.39 -14.02
CA VAL A 96 22.47 27.06 -12.92
C VAL A 96 22.31 26.15 -11.71
N LEU A 97 22.04 24.86 -11.91
CA LEU A 97 21.76 23.92 -10.82
C LEU A 97 22.99 23.63 -9.97
N LYS A 98 24.16 23.40 -10.58
CA LYS A 98 25.41 23.07 -9.88
C LYS A 98 25.74 24.06 -8.75
N PRO A 99 25.79 25.40 -8.97
CA PRO A 99 26.08 26.33 -7.89
C PRO A 99 25.00 26.32 -6.80
N LEU A 100 23.72 26.15 -7.15
CA LEU A 100 22.63 26.07 -6.17
C LEU A 100 22.73 24.80 -5.31
N VAL A 101 23.08 23.66 -5.91
CA VAL A 101 23.32 22.40 -5.20
C VAL A 101 24.48 22.57 -4.23
N ASN A 102 25.59 23.16 -4.67
CA ASN A 102 26.73 23.43 -3.79
C ASN A 102 26.35 24.36 -2.63
N GLN A 103 25.61 25.44 -2.91
CA GLN A 103 25.21 26.41 -1.92
C GLN A 103 24.21 25.85 -0.89
N TYR A 104 23.24 25.04 -1.31
CA TYR A 104 22.11 24.65 -0.45
C TYR A 104 22.15 23.19 0.02
N LEU A 105 22.68 22.26 -0.78
CA LEU A 105 22.81 20.84 -0.41
C LEU A 105 24.23 20.52 0.05
N GLY A 106 25.25 21.09 -0.59
CA GLY A 106 26.66 20.92 -0.21
C GLY A 106 27.02 21.58 1.13
N SER A 107 26.19 22.52 1.61
CA SER A 107 26.36 23.18 2.91
C SER A 107 25.58 22.51 4.05
N LEU A 108 24.90 21.39 3.79
CA LEU A 108 24.17 20.66 4.82
C LEU A 108 25.14 20.09 5.87
N PRO A 109 24.74 20.03 7.15
CA PRO A 109 25.55 19.36 8.16
C PRO A 109 25.71 17.88 7.77
N SER A 110 26.93 17.35 7.87
CA SER A 110 27.20 15.96 7.52
C SER A 110 28.27 15.40 8.45
N ASN A 111 27.89 14.34 9.17
CA ASN A 111 28.79 13.56 10.01
C ASN A 111 28.95 12.16 9.40
N LEU A 112 30.14 11.87 8.86
CA LEU A 112 30.44 10.59 8.20
C LEU A 112 30.43 9.38 9.16
N ASN A 113 30.53 9.63 10.47
CA ASN A 113 30.46 8.59 11.50
C ASN A 113 29.01 8.23 11.86
N GLU A 114 28.04 9.10 11.55
CA GLU A 114 26.62 8.82 11.75
C GLU A 114 26.06 8.10 10.52
N LYS A 115 25.43 6.95 10.74
CA LYS A 115 24.70 6.21 9.70
C LYS A 115 23.26 6.05 10.13
N SER A 116 22.32 6.38 9.24
CA SER A 116 20.91 6.07 9.44
C SER A 116 20.54 4.85 8.63
N THR A 117 19.88 3.89 9.26
CA THR A 117 19.27 2.75 8.59
C THR A 117 17.93 2.45 9.22
N TRP A 118 17.08 1.71 8.51
CA TRP A 118 15.81 1.26 9.03
C TRP A 118 16.00 0.22 10.15
N LYS A 119 15.02 0.15 11.05
CA LYS A 119 14.95 -0.87 12.10
C LYS A 119 13.71 -1.72 11.89
N ASP A 120 13.88 -3.03 11.88
CA ASP A 120 12.75 -3.95 11.91
C ASP A 120 12.08 -3.89 13.29
N THR A 121 10.80 -3.53 13.30
CA THR A 121 10.01 -3.41 14.52
C THR A 121 9.42 -4.74 14.98
N GLY A 122 9.55 -5.80 14.17
CA GLY A 122 8.94 -7.10 14.43
C GLY A 122 7.48 -7.19 14.00
N LEU A 123 6.91 -6.15 13.38
CA LEU A 123 5.56 -6.18 12.82
C LEU A 123 5.48 -7.26 11.73
N ARG A 124 4.57 -8.23 11.91
CA ARG A 124 4.29 -9.31 10.96
C ARG A 124 2.79 -9.52 10.84
N TYR A 125 2.35 -9.85 9.63
CA TYR A 125 0.98 -10.30 9.42
C TYR A 125 0.71 -11.60 10.17
N ALA A 126 -0.49 -11.72 10.72
CA ALA A 126 -1.01 -12.96 11.27
C ALA A 126 -0.91 -14.10 10.25
N LYS A 127 -0.55 -15.29 10.74
CA LYS A 127 -0.40 -16.53 9.97
C LYS A 127 -1.33 -17.60 10.51
N GLY A 128 -1.54 -18.66 9.75
CA GLY A 128 -2.24 -19.87 10.23
C GLY A 128 -3.57 -20.15 9.56
N GLY A 129 -3.97 -19.33 8.57
CA GLY A 129 -5.09 -19.58 7.68
C GLY A 129 -6.46 -19.50 8.36
N GLY A 130 -7.49 -19.24 7.57
CA GLY A 130 -8.87 -19.31 8.04
C GLY A 130 -9.25 -18.27 9.10
N ILE A 131 -8.53 -17.14 9.17
CA ILE A 131 -8.98 -16.00 9.97
C ILE A 131 -10.31 -15.54 9.37
N LYS A 132 -11.39 -15.60 10.16
CA LYS A 132 -12.71 -15.11 9.79
C LYS A 132 -13.23 -14.25 10.91
N GLU A 133 -13.57 -13.01 10.59
CA GLU A 133 -14.15 -12.10 11.55
C GLU A 133 -15.35 -11.38 10.95
N THR A 134 -16.46 -11.38 11.69
CA THR A 134 -17.66 -10.64 11.35
C THR A 134 -17.86 -9.52 12.35
N VAL A 135 -17.98 -8.29 11.84
CA VAL A 135 -18.27 -7.08 12.60
C VAL A 135 -19.71 -6.68 12.31
N ILE A 136 -20.53 -6.54 13.34
CA ILE A 136 -21.92 -6.07 13.23
C ILE A 136 -21.95 -4.60 13.67
N LYS A 137 -21.93 -3.68 12.70
CA LYS A 137 -21.89 -2.23 12.97
C LYS A 137 -22.34 -1.37 11.78
N GLY A 138 -22.70 -1.97 10.64
CA GLY A 138 -23.13 -1.20 9.47
C GLY A 138 -24.44 -0.45 9.73
N LEU A 139 -24.53 0.79 9.23
CA LEU A 139 -25.73 1.62 9.37
C LEU A 139 -26.70 1.44 8.20
N ASP A 140 -26.18 1.31 6.99
CA ASP A 140 -26.97 1.05 5.79
C ASP A 140 -27.18 -0.45 5.61
N ASN A 141 -28.26 -0.87 4.94
CA ASN A 141 -28.50 -2.28 4.56
C ASN A 141 -27.53 -2.76 3.46
N LYS A 142 -26.24 -2.75 3.77
CA LYS A 142 -25.12 -3.01 2.89
C LYS A 142 -24.01 -3.65 3.69
N SER A 143 -23.43 -4.71 3.14
CA SER A 143 -22.29 -5.37 3.72
C SER A 143 -21.00 -5.05 2.98
N GLN A 144 -19.87 -5.13 3.68
CA GLN A 144 -18.54 -5.03 3.10
C GLN A 144 -17.77 -6.32 3.38
N VAL A 145 -17.14 -6.87 2.35
CA VAL A 145 -16.29 -8.07 2.44
C VAL A 145 -14.85 -7.67 2.13
N ASP A 146 -13.90 -8.08 2.96
CA ASP A 146 -12.46 -7.90 2.77
C ASP A 146 -11.77 -9.27 2.88
N MET A 147 -11.14 -9.68 1.78
CA MET A 147 -10.45 -10.97 1.63
C MET A 147 -8.97 -10.68 1.42
N ARG A 148 -8.11 -11.28 2.23
CA ARG A 148 -6.65 -11.07 2.20
C ARG A 148 -5.90 -12.38 2.05
N PHE A 149 -4.92 -12.36 1.16
CA PHE A 149 -3.87 -13.37 1.08
C PHE A 149 -2.57 -12.67 1.41
N THR A 150 -1.91 -13.11 2.48
CA THR A 150 -0.65 -12.51 2.93
C THR A 150 0.44 -13.56 2.99
N GLY A 151 1.69 -13.15 2.90
CA GLY A 151 2.78 -14.10 3.08
C GLY A 151 4.14 -13.47 2.88
N THR A 152 5.17 -14.31 2.96
CA THR A 152 6.53 -13.96 2.56
C THR A 152 6.75 -14.34 1.09
N PHE A 153 7.69 -13.66 0.43
CA PHE A 153 8.04 -13.99 -0.95
C PHE A 153 9.54 -13.87 -1.19
N ASN A 154 10.01 -14.55 -2.23
CA ASN A 154 11.37 -14.39 -2.72
C ASN A 154 11.45 -13.08 -3.51
N PHE A 155 12.05 -12.07 -2.88
CA PHE A 155 12.10 -10.73 -3.47
C PHE A 155 12.91 -10.69 -4.75
N SER A 156 12.24 -10.21 -5.80
CA SER A 156 12.82 -9.49 -6.92
C SER A 156 11.86 -8.37 -7.32
N LEU A 157 12.33 -7.35 -8.04
CA LEU A 157 11.44 -6.30 -8.56
C LEU A 157 10.39 -6.87 -9.52
N GLU A 158 10.77 -7.89 -10.30
CA GLU A 158 9.86 -8.59 -11.20
C GLU A 158 8.77 -9.34 -10.42
N GLU A 159 9.11 -10.04 -9.34
CA GLU A 159 8.10 -10.73 -8.50
C GLU A 159 7.16 -9.74 -7.79
N LYS A 160 7.70 -8.62 -7.31
CA LYS A 160 6.89 -7.53 -6.74
C LYS A 160 5.90 -6.97 -7.77
N GLU A 161 6.32 -6.78 -9.02
CA GLU A 161 5.46 -6.32 -10.10
C GLU A 161 4.41 -7.38 -10.49
N LYS A 162 4.78 -8.66 -10.56
CA LYS A 162 3.84 -9.77 -10.82
C LYS A 162 2.68 -9.81 -9.84
N ILE A 163 2.91 -9.57 -8.55
CA ILE A 163 1.85 -9.51 -7.54
C ILE A 163 0.85 -8.38 -7.85
N SER A 164 1.35 -7.21 -8.26
CA SER A 164 0.49 -6.08 -8.66
C SER A 164 -0.30 -6.37 -9.93
N LEU A 165 0.36 -6.93 -10.95
CA LEU A 165 -0.28 -7.29 -12.22
C LEU A 165 -1.34 -8.39 -12.03
N LEU A 166 -1.08 -9.40 -11.19
CA LEU A 166 -2.05 -10.44 -10.84
C LEU A 166 -3.31 -9.84 -10.23
N ALA A 167 -3.18 -8.86 -9.33
CA ALA A 167 -4.31 -8.14 -8.77
C ALA A 167 -5.12 -7.38 -9.84
N LYS A 168 -4.45 -6.76 -10.83
CA LYS A 168 -5.11 -6.08 -11.95
C LYS A 168 -5.92 -7.07 -12.81
N VAL A 169 -5.36 -8.23 -13.15
CA VAL A 169 -6.08 -9.29 -13.88
C VAL A 169 -7.32 -9.74 -13.11
N LEU A 170 -7.16 -10.06 -11.82
CA LEU A 170 -8.30 -10.49 -11.02
C LEU A 170 -9.36 -9.38 -10.90
N LYS A 171 -8.96 -8.10 -10.80
CA LYS A 171 -9.88 -6.96 -10.80
C LYS A 171 -10.76 -6.94 -12.05
N ILE A 172 -10.18 -7.17 -13.24
CA ILE A 172 -10.94 -7.22 -14.50
C ILE A 172 -11.97 -8.34 -14.41
N LYS A 173 -11.55 -9.57 -14.07
CA LYS A 173 -12.47 -10.72 -13.99
C LYS A 173 -13.59 -10.51 -12.98
N LEU A 174 -13.28 -9.99 -11.79
CA LEU A 174 -14.30 -9.75 -10.77
C LEU A 174 -15.24 -8.60 -11.12
N THR A 175 -14.79 -7.62 -11.91
CA THR A 175 -15.67 -6.55 -12.41
C THR A 175 -16.67 -7.12 -13.42
N GLU A 176 -16.20 -7.90 -14.40
CA GLU A 176 -17.06 -8.56 -15.39
C GLU A 176 -18.07 -9.50 -14.72
N GLU A 177 -17.60 -10.34 -13.79
CA GLU A 177 -18.47 -11.37 -13.19
C GLU A 177 -19.40 -10.81 -12.11
N LEU A 178 -18.86 -10.10 -11.11
CA LEU A 178 -19.65 -9.69 -9.94
C LEU A 178 -20.52 -8.47 -10.25
N ARG A 179 -20.01 -7.52 -11.03
CA ARG A 179 -20.70 -6.25 -11.28
C ARG A 179 -21.53 -6.30 -12.56
N GLU A 180 -20.98 -6.77 -13.67
CA GLU A 180 -21.67 -6.69 -14.97
C GLU A 180 -22.65 -7.85 -15.16
N LYS A 181 -22.22 -9.11 -14.91
CA LYS A 181 -23.08 -10.28 -15.11
C LYS A 181 -24.06 -10.52 -13.96
N MET A 182 -23.58 -10.42 -12.72
CA MET A 182 -24.41 -10.73 -11.54
C MET A 182 -25.15 -9.51 -10.99
N ALA A 183 -24.73 -8.29 -11.33
CA ALA A 183 -25.20 -7.04 -10.72
C ALA A 183 -25.18 -7.09 -9.17
N GLY A 184 -24.29 -7.89 -8.59
CA GLY A 184 -24.32 -8.24 -7.15
C GLY A 184 -23.45 -7.33 -6.28
N VAL A 185 -22.65 -6.45 -6.88
CA VAL A 185 -21.75 -5.55 -6.15
C VAL A 185 -21.83 -4.12 -6.66
N TYR A 186 -21.75 -3.17 -5.74
CA TYR A 186 -21.64 -1.73 -6.07
C TYR A 186 -20.26 -1.38 -6.64
N GLY A 187 -19.24 -2.16 -6.30
CA GLY A 187 -17.89 -2.04 -6.82
C GLY A 187 -16.95 -3.09 -6.23
N VAL A 188 -15.91 -3.44 -7.00
CA VAL A 188 -14.84 -4.35 -6.57
C VAL A 188 -13.52 -3.60 -6.60
N LYS A 189 -12.74 -3.75 -5.54
CA LYS A 189 -11.34 -3.32 -5.45
C LYS A 189 -10.49 -4.56 -5.29
N VAL A 190 -9.45 -4.67 -6.10
CA VAL A 190 -8.40 -5.68 -5.94
C VAL A 190 -7.07 -4.96 -5.97
N SER A 191 -6.19 -5.26 -5.01
CA SER A 191 -4.87 -4.67 -4.93
C SER A 191 -3.83 -5.71 -4.54
N GLY A 192 -2.63 -5.57 -5.11
CA GLY A 192 -1.46 -6.36 -4.78
C GLY A 192 -0.36 -5.44 -4.30
N PHE A 193 0.21 -5.74 -3.15
CA PHE A 193 1.31 -4.99 -2.55
C PHE A 193 2.42 -5.95 -2.15
N ALA A 194 3.67 -5.55 -2.34
CA ALA A 194 4.82 -6.27 -1.81
C ALA A 194 5.90 -5.28 -1.35
N SER A 195 6.60 -5.63 -0.28
CA SER A 195 7.74 -4.89 0.25
C SER A 195 8.85 -5.86 0.64
N ASP A 196 10.09 -5.44 0.45
CA ASP A 196 11.32 -6.14 0.85
C ASP A 196 11.89 -5.62 2.17
N ILE A 197 11.54 -4.39 2.55
CA ILE A 197 11.97 -3.72 3.77
C ILE A 197 10.75 -3.52 4.71
N PRO A 198 10.91 -3.71 6.04
CA PRO A 198 12.09 -4.26 6.73
C PRO A 198 12.20 -5.79 6.61
N TYR A 199 11.19 -6.44 6.04
CA TYR A 199 11.19 -7.86 5.71
C TYR A 199 10.43 -8.08 4.39
N LYS A 200 10.65 -9.25 3.77
CA LYS A 200 10.06 -9.60 2.47
C LYS A 200 8.65 -10.15 2.65
N TRP A 201 7.64 -9.37 2.28
CA TRP A 201 6.23 -9.76 2.38
C TRP A 201 5.37 -9.24 1.23
N PHE A 202 4.24 -9.91 1.03
CA PHE A 202 3.21 -9.49 0.11
C PHE A 202 1.81 -9.54 0.76
N ARG A 203 0.89 -8.82 0.12
CA ARG A 203 -0.54 -8.87 0.39
C ARG A 203 -1.31 -8.71 -0.91
N LEU A 204 -2.19 -9.66 -1.21
CA LEU A 204 -3.29 -9.49 -2.15
C LEU A 204 -4.55 -9.22 -1.33
N ASN A 205 -5.29 -8.18 -1.69
CA ASN A 205 -6.52 -7.77 -1.03
C ASN A 205 -7.62 -7.65 -2.07
N ILE A 206 -8.76 -8.29 -1.82
CA ILE A 206 -9.98 -8.21 -2.60
C ILE A 206 -11.05 -7.65 -1.67
N ARG A 207 -11.72 -6.59 -2.10
CA ARG A 207 -12.75 -5.92 -1.31
C ARG A 207 -13.92 -5.56 -2.20
N PHE A 208 -15.12 -5.84 -1.73
CA PHE A 208 -16.36 -5.46 -2.40
C PHE A 208 -17.46 -5.16 -1.40
N SER A 209 -18.51 -4.50 -1.88
CA SER A 209 -19.73 -4.29 -1.11
C SER A 209 -20.93 -4.82 -1.85
N CYS A 210 -21.85 -5.43 -1.10
CA CYS A 210 -23.02 -6.12 -1.62
C CYS A 210 -24.15 -6.11 -0.59
N ASP A 211 -25.33 -6.59 -0.97
CA ASP A 211 -26.41 -6.83 -0.02
C ASP A 211 -26.06 -8.01 0.90
N PRO A 212 -26.47 -8.00 2.19
CA PRO A 212 -26.06 -9.02 3.16
C PRO A 212 -26.35 -10.47 2.72
N GLU A 213 -27.48 -10.71 2.06
CA GLU A 213 -27.89 -12.02 1.57
C GLU A 213 -27.00 -12.57 0.43
N ASN A 214 -26.25 -11.70 -0.26
CA ASN A 214 -25.43 -12.07 -1.41
C ASN A 214 -23.97 -12.39 -1.04
N ILE A 215 -23.57 -12.22 0.22
CA ILE A 215 -22.16 -12.36 0.65
C ILE A 215 -21.57 -13.72 0.24
N GLU A 216 -22.18 -14.83 0.64
CA GLU A 216 -21.63 -16.17 0.40
C GLU A 216 -21.58 -16.51 -1.10
N LYS A 217 -22.63 -16.12 -1.85
CA LYS A 217 -22.70 -16.31 -3.30
C LYS A 217 -21.57 -15.58 -4.02
N LEU A 218 -21.31 -14.32 -3.65
CA LEU A 218 -20.28 -13.50 -4.28
C LEU A 218 -18.87 -13.93 -3.88
N LYS A 219 -18.65 -14.31 -2.62
CA LYS A 219 -17.39 -14.92 -2.16
C LYS A 219 -17.07 -16.19 -2.93
N ALA A 220 -18.04 -17.09 -3.08
CA ALA A 220 -17.86 -18.32 -3.85
C ALA A 220 -17.43 -18.00 -5.29
N LYS A 221 -18.03 -16.97 -5.90
CA LYS A 221 -17.65 -16.51 -7.24
C LYS A 221 -16.24 -15.93 -7.29
N VAL A 222 -15.79 -15.19 -6.26
CA VAL A 222 -14.39 -14.73 -6.17
C VAL A 222 -13.43 -15.92 -6.20
N PHE A 223 -13.68 -16.95 -5.40
CA PHE A 223 -12.85 -18.16 -5.38
C PHE A 223 -12.89 -18.92 -6.71
N GLU A 224 -14.05 -19.00 -7.36
CA GLU A 224 -14.19 -19.59 -8.69
C GLU A 224 -13.27 -18.91 -9.72
N GLU A 225 -13.24 -17.57 -9.74
CA GLU A 225 -12.36 -16.84 -10.66
C GLU A 225 -10.87 -16.98 -10.29
N ILE A 226 -10.53 -17.02 -9.00
CA ILE A 226 -9.15 -17.32 -8.56
C ILE A 226 -8.72 -18.72 -9.06
N GLU A 227 -9.56 -19.73 -8.88
CA GLU A 227 -9.25 -21.10 -9.31
C GLU A 227 -9.17 -21.23 -10.83
N LYS A 228 -10.00 -20.50 -11.59
CA LYS A 228 -9.86 -20.41 -13.05
C LYS A 228 -8.49 -19.88 -13.46
N ILE A 229 -8.02 -18.79 -12.84
CA ILE A 229 -6.70 -18.22 -13.12
C ILE A 229 -5.60 -19.21 -12.72
N LYS A 230 -5.71 -19.88 -11.56
CA LYS A 230 -4.73 -20.90 -11.13
C LYS A 230 -4.66 -22.09 -12.08
N LYS A 231 -5.79 -22.53 -12.63
CA LYS A 231 -5.86 -23.71 -13.51
C LYS A 231 -5.45 -23.40 -14.94
N HIS A 232 -5.94 -22.31 -15.49
CA HIS A 232 -5.84 -22.00 -16.92
C HIS A 232 -5.02 -20.76 -17.24
N GLY A 233 -4.79 -19.88 -16.25
CA GLY A 233 -4.35 -18.51 -16.49
C GLY A 233 -5.47 -17.64 -17.07
N PRO A 234 -5.25 -16.32 -17.19
CA PRO A 234 -6.17 -15.43 -17.88
C PRO A 234 -6.23 -15.75 -19.38
N SER A 235 -7.34 -15.36 -20.02
CA SER A 235 -7.47 -15.45 -21.47
C SER A 235 -6.45 -14.56 -22.18
N GLN A 236 -6.15 -14.85 -23.45
CA GLN A 236 -5.25 -14.00 -24.22
C GLN A 236 -5.82 -12.58 -24.40
N GLU A 237 -7.14 -12.44 -24.47
CA GLU A 237 -7.83 -11.15 -24.49
C GLU A 237 -7.56 -10.36 -23.20
N ASP A 238 -7.70 -10.98 -22.03
CA ASP A 238 -7.44 -10.34 -20.74
C ASP A 238 -5.97 -9.93 -20.60
N VAL A 239 -5.04 -10.77 -21.08
CA VAL A 239 -3.61 -10.43 -21.12
C VAL A 239 -3.35 -9.22 -22.02
N ASN A 240 -4.00 -9.16 -23.19
CA ASN A 240 -3.86 -8.04 -24.10
C ASN A 240 -4.42 -6.74 -23.50
N LYS A 241 -5.59 -6.79 -22.85
CA LYS A 241 -6.16 -5.64 -22.10
C LYS A 241 -5.18 -5.10 -21.07
N ILE A 242 -4.51 -5.99 -20.31
CA ILE A 242 -3.46 -5.57 -19.36
C ILE A 242 -2.29 -4.93 -20.07
N LYS A 243 -1.77 -5.53 -21.15
CA LYS A 243 -0.64 -4.96 -21.90
C LYS A 243 -0.95 -3.56 -22.43
N GLU A 244 -2.13 -3.38 -23.04
CA GLU A 244 -2.59 -2.09 -23.56
C GLU A 244 -2.68 -1.05 -22.44
N ALA A 245 -3.29 -1.41 -21.30
CA ALA A 245 -3.39 -0.53 -20.14
C ALA A 245 -2.01 -0.15 -19.58
N GLU A 246 -1.08 -1.10 -19.42
CA GLU A 246 0.26 -0.81 -18.91
C GLU A 246 1.08 0.04 -19.88
N LEU A 247 0.96 -0.19 -21.19
CA LEU A 247 1.63 0.63 -22.21
C LEU A 247 1.10 2.06 -22.20
N ALA A 248 -0.22 2.25 -22.13
CA ALA A 248 -0.83 3.57 -22.05
C ALA A 248 -0.39 4.31 -20.78
N ASN A 249 -0.47 3.66 -19.62
CA ASN A 249 -0.02 4.22 -18.35
C ASN A 249 1.46 4.59 -18.36
N ALA A 250 2.32 3.72 -18.90
CA ALA A 250 3.75 3.98 -18.97
C ALA A 250 4.07 5.21 -19.83
N LYS A 251 3.39 5.38 -20.97
CA LYS A 251 3.53 6.57 -21.83
C LYS A 251 3.12 7.84 -21.10
N GLU A 252 2.00 7.82 -20.39
CA GLU A 252 1.56 8.96 -19.59
C GLU A 252 2.56 9.29 -18.47
N PHE A 253 3.04 8.27 -17.74
CA PHE A 253 3.95 8.48 -16.62
C PHE A 253 5.32 9.01 -17.02
N LEU A 254 5.80 8.74 -18.25
CA LEU A 254 7.05 9.31 -18.75
C LEU A 254 7.00 10.84 -18.88
N GLU A 255 5.83 11.45 -18.93
CA GLU A 255 5.66 12.90 -18.95
C GLU A 255 5.62 13.51 -17.53
N VAL A 256 5.71 12.70 -16.48
CA VAL A 256 5.50 13.12 -15.09
C VAL A 256 6.79 13.10 -14.28
N ASN A 257 7.22 14.25 -13.77
CA ASN A 257 8.46 14.35 -12.97
C ASN A 257 8.49 13.43 -11.73
N SER A 258 7.35 13.20 -11.07
CA SER A 258 7.28 12.32 -9.90
C SER A 258 7.52 10.85 -10.25
N PHE A 259 7.17 10.41 -11.47
CA PHE A 259 7.49 9.07 -11.96
C PHE A 259 9.00 8.89 -12.10
N TRP A 260 9.67 9.82 -12.79
CA TRP A 260 11.12 9.80 -12.93
C TRP A 260 11.83 9.83 -11.58
N LEU A 261 11.38 10.68 -10.65
CA LEU A 261 11.94 10.75 -9.31
C LEU A 261 11.84 9.38 -8.60
N TYR A 262 10.67 8.75 -8.66
CA TYR A 262 10.47 7.41 -8.10
C TYR A 262 11.36 6.35 -8.78
N LYS A 263 11.43 6.35 -10.12
CA LYS A 263 12.19 5.35 -10.88
C LYS A 263 13.70 5.51 -10.73
N LEU A 264 14.23 6.73 -10.73
CA LEU A 264 15.65 7.01 -10.51
C LEU A 264 16.06 6.68 -9.06
N LYS A 265 15.22 7.04 -8.08
CA LYS A 265 15.41 6.61 -6.68
C LYS A 265 15.48 5.08 -6.60
N THR A 266 14.52 4.38 -7.22
CA THR A 266 14.48 2.92 -7.25
C THR A 266 15.72 2.33 -7.91
N ALA A 267 16.16 2.90 -9.04
CA ALA A 267 17.36 2.44 -9.74
C ALA A 267 18.62 2.58 -8.86
N TYR A 268 18.74 3.68 -8.12
CA TYR A 268 19.82 3.86 -7.15
C TYR A 268 19.74 2.86 -5.99
N GLU A 269 18.55 2.69 -5.39
CA GLU A 269 18.35 1.81 -4.22
C GLU A 269 18.64 0.33 -4.51
N TYR A 270 18.39 -0.13 -5.74
CA TYR A 270 18.56 -1.52 -6.15
C TYR A 270 19.73 -1.73 -7.13
N ASP A 271 20.61 -0.74 -7.29
CA ASP A 271 21.78 -0.78 -8.17
C ASP A 271 21.45 -1.23 -9.61
N LEU A 272 20.42 -0.62 -10.19
CA LEU A 272 19.94 -0.89 -11.54
C LEU A 272 20.48 0.14 -12.52
N ASN A 273 20.67 -0.26 -13.78
CA ASN A 273 20.87 0.70 -14.87
C ASN A 273 19.63 1.63 -14.99
N PRO A 274 19.77 2.96 -14.79
CA PRO A 274 18.66 3.91 -14.93
C PRO A 274 18.03 3.91 -16.33
N GLU A 275 18.79 3.59 -17.38
CA GLU A 275 18.25 3.51 -18.74
C GLU A 275 17.20 2.41 -18.89
N SER A 276 17.21 1.40 -18.03
CA SER A 276 16.23 0.30 -18.03
C SER A 276 14.78 0.74 -17.72
N ILE A 277 14.60 2.01 -17.32
CA ILE A 277 13.29 2.66 -17.21
C ILE A 277 12.60 2.72 -18.59
N LEU A 278 13.38 2.90 -19.66
CA LEU A 278 12.90 3.02 -21.03
C LEU A 278 12.53 1.66 -21.65
N ASP A 279 12.95 0.54 -21.06
CA ASP A 279 12.66 -0.82 -21.54
C ASP A 279 11.22 -1.30 -21.26
N PHE A 280 10.32 -0.41 -20.83
CA PHE A 280 8.97 -0.76 -20.38
C PHE A 280 8.17 -1.52 -21.46
N GLU A 281 8.29 -1.15 -22.75
CA GLU A 281 7.58 -1.84 -23.83
C GLU A 281 8.01 -3.30 -23.94
N SER A 282 9.31 -3.58 -23.91
CA SER A 282 9.86 -4.94 -23.96
C SER A 282 9.41 -5.77 -22.75
N LYS A 283 9.41 -5.17 -21.56
CA LYS A 283 8.95 -5.82 -20.32
C LYS A 283 7.45 -6.15 -20.39
N ILE A 284 6.61 -5.22 -20.83
CA ILE A 284 5.16 -5.42 -20.96
C ILE A 284 4.84 -6.46 -22.05
N ASN A 285 5.56 -6.46 -23.17
CA ASN A 285 5.34 -7.42 -24.24
C ASN A 285 5.63 -8.87 -23.83
N LYS A 286 6.50 -9.10 -22.83
CA LYS A 286 6.80 -10.42 -22.27
C LYS A 286 5.69 -10.99 -21.38
N LEU A 287 4.72 -10.17 -20.94
CA LEU A 287 3.60 -10.64 -20.13
C LEU A 287 2.82 -11.72 -20.92
N ASN A 288 2.44 -12.80 -20.23
CA ASN A 288 1.75 -13.92 -20.83
C ASN A 288 0.90 -14.67 -19.80
N SER A 289 -0.04 -15.48 -20.27
CA SER A 289 -1.00 -16.20 -19.42
C SER A 289 -0.31 -17.13 -18.40
N LYS A 290 0.79 -17.79 -18.79
CA LYS A 290 1.56 -18.68 -17.90
C LYS A 290 2.11 -17.93 -16.69
N MET A 291 2.64 -16.72 -16.88
CA MET A 291 3.15 -15.88 -15.79
C MET A 291 2.06 -15.62 -14.73
N PHE A 292 0.86 -15.26 -15.16
CA PHE A 292 -0.27 -15.01 -14.24
C PHE A 292 -0.76 -16.29 -13.57
N LYS A 293 -0.78 -17.40 -14.30
CA LYS A 293 -1.11 -18.72 -13.75
C LYS A 293 -0.12 -19.10 -12.63
N ASP A 294 1.17 -18.99 -12.90
CA ASP A 294 2.22 -19.32 -11.92
C ASP A 294 2.12 -18.40 -10.69
N ALA A 295 1.95 -17.09 -10.90
CA ALA A 295 1.74 -16.13 -9.82
C ALA A 295 0.49 -16.45 -8.99
N ALA A 296 -0.64 -16.79 -9.63
CA ALA A 296 -1.87 -17.15 -8.93
C ALA A 296 -1.70 -18.39 -8.05
N ASN A 297 -0.96 -19.40 -8.53
CA ASN A 297 -0.68 -20.61 -7.75
C ASN A 297 0.23 -20.33 -6.54
N ASN A 298 1.13 -19.36 -6.66
CA ASN A 298 2.06 -19.01 -5.59
C ASN A 298 1.45 -18.09 -4.52
N TYR A 299 0.60 -17.14 -4.93
CA TYR A 299 0.20 -16.03 -4.06
C TYR A 299 -1.25 -16.12 -3.55
N PHE A 300 -2.13 -16.92 -4.17
CA PHE A 300 -3.47 -17.23 -3.63
C PHE A 300 -3.45 -18.53 -2.82
N ASP A 301 -2.82 -18.46 -1.66
CA ASP A 301 -2.69 -19.58 -0.72
C ASP A 301 -3.70 -19.50 0.43
N MET A 302 -4.55 -20.52 0.56
CA MET A 302 -5.57 -20.60 1.60
C MET A 302 -4.99 -20.77 3.02
N ARG A 303 -3.72 -21.20 3.13
CA ARG A 303 -3.01 -21.34 4.42
C ARG A 303 -2.71 -20.02 5.09
N ASP A 304 -2.73 -18.91 4.36
CA ASP A 304 -2.55 -17.55 4.89
C ASP A 304 -3.67 -16.62 4.39
N TYR A 305 -4.87 -17.19 4.25
CA TYR A 305 -6.10 -16.48 3.92
C TYR A 305 -6.77 -15.91 5.18
N ALA A 306 -7.24 -14.66 5.08
CA ALA A 306 -8.06 -13.99 6.07
C ALA A 306 -9.29 -13.33 5.42
N GLU A 307 -10.40 -13.34 6.13
CA GLU A 307 -11.68 -12.81 5.71
C GLU A 307 -12.30 -11.95 6.81
N PHE A 308 -12.80 -10.80 6.41
CA PHE A 308 -13.49 -9.88 7.30
C PHE A 308 -14.79 -9.45 6.64
N ILE A 309 -15.88 -9.45 7.40
CA ILE A 309 -17.21 -9.04 6.94
C ILE A 309 -17.75 -7.97 7.87
N LEU A 310 -18.19 -6.84 7.32
CA LEU A 310 -19.01 -5.85 8.01
C LEU A 310 -20.47 -6.09 7.63
N LEU A 311 -21.31 -6.38 8.62
CA LEU A 311 -22.76 -6.53 8.49
C LEU A 311 -23.50 -5.32 9.09
N PRO A 312 -24.71 -5.00 8.57
CA PRO A 312 -25.56 -4.00 9.19
C PRO A 312 -26.13 -4.45 10.53
N GLU A 313 -26.31 -3.52 11.46
CA GLU A 313 -26.87 -3.82 12.79
C GLU A 313 -28.28 -4.45 12.71
N GLU A 314 -29.10 -4.03 11.76
CA GLU A 314 -30.46 -4.54 11.57
C GLU A 314 -30.52 -5.97 11.02
N SER A 315 -29.44 -6.47 10.39
CA SER A 315 -29.42 -7.85 9.87
C SER A 315 -29.36 -8.92 10.96
N SER A 316 -28.95 -8.57 12.18
CA SER A 316 -28.90 -9.49 13.33
C SER A 316 -30.27 -9.78 13.96
N LYS A 317 -31.33 -9.06 13.58
CA LYS A 317 -32.69 -9.22 14.14
C LYS A 317 -33.57 -10.22 13.37
N LYS A 318 -33.04 -10.88 12.34
CA LYS A 318 -33.80 -11.81 11.48
C LYS A 318 -33.37 -13.27 11.58
N GLU A 319 -32.49 -13.62 12.51
CA GLU A 319 -32.14 -15.02 12.84
C GLU A 319 -32.99 -15.58 13.99
#